data_AF-A0A970DR78-F1
#
_entry.id   AF-A0A970DR78-F1
#
_cell.length_a   1.000
_cell.length_b   1.000
_cell.length_c   1.000
_cell.angle_alpha   90.00
_cell.angle_beta   90.00
_cell.angle_gamma   90.00
#
_symmetry.space_group_name_H-M   'P 1'
#
loop_
_entity.id
_entity.type
_entity.pdbx_description
1 polymer ?
#
loop_
_entity_poly.entity_id
_entity_poly.type
_entity_poly.pdbx_seq_one_letter_code
_entity_poly.pdbx_strand_id
1 'polypeptide(L)' 'MLVITRKKGESILIGDDIEITVVKLDDGSVKLAIDAPRDITILRKELYKEVEQENMSAAAFNVDILKNVKKTNK' A
#
# COMPACT_ATOMS: atom_id res chain seq x y z
N MET A 1 -2.41 -13.98 13.23
CA MET A 1 -1.25 -14.13 12.32
C MET A 1 -1.14 -15.61 11.98
N LEU A 2 -1.21 -15.96 10.70
CA LEU A 2 -1.04 -17.35 10.22
C LEU A 2 0.32 -17.44 9.53
N VAL A 3 1.12 -18.46 9.87
CA VAL A 3 2.48 -18.64 9.33
C VAL A 3 2.52 -19.93 8.53
N ILE A 4 2.85 -19.83 7.25
CA ILE A 4 2.90 -20.96 6.33
C ILE A 4 4.14 -20.82 5.45
N THR A 5 4.86 -21.91 5.27
CA THR A 5 6.00 -21.96 4.35
C THR A 5 5.54 -22.48 3.00
N ARG A 6 5.90 -21.77 1.92
CA ARG A 6 5.67 -22.17 0.54
C ARG A 6 6.99 -22.30 -0.22
N LYS A 7 7.06 -23.28 -1.12
CA LYS A 7 8.16 -23.46 -2.07
C LYS A 7 7.85 -22.72 -3.37
N LYS A 8 8.87 -22.58 -4.22
CA LYS A 8 8.71 -22.02 -5.57
C LYS A 8 7.63 -22.81 -6.34
N GLY A 9 6.67 -22.09 -6.92
CA GLY A 9 5.55 -22.66 -7.68
C GLY A 9 4.33 -22.99 -6.83
N GLU A 10 4.40 -22.92 -5.50
CA GLU A 10 3.23 -23.07 -4.66
C GLU A 10 2.50 -21.74 -4.49
N SER A 11 1.17 -21.81 -4.34
CA SER A 11 0.30 -20.66 -4.13
C SER A 11 -0.46 -20.73 -2.80
N ILE A 12 -0.98 -19.57 -2.40
CA ILE A 12 -1.83 -19.36 -1.23
C ILE A 12 -3.08 -18.65 -1.72
N LEU A 13 -4.24 -19.25 -1.47
CA LEU A 13 -5.54 -18.63 -1.74
C LEU A 13 -6.05 -17.92 -0.49
N ILE A 14 -6.53 -16.69 -0.63
CA ILE A 14 -7.15 -15.88 0.43
C ILE A 14 -8.59 -15.56 -0.01
N GLY A 15 -9.57 -16.09 0.74
CA GLY A 15 -10.96 -16.05 0.31
C GLY A 15 -11.14 -16.87 -0.97
N ASP A 16 -11.88 -16.32 -1.93
CA ASP A 16 -12.17 -16.98 -3.21
C ASP A 16 -11.52 -16.26 -4.41
N ASP A 17 -10.99 -15.05 -4.21
CA ASP A 17 -10.62 -14.14 -5.30
C ASP A 17 -9.14 -13.70 -5.29
N ILE A 18 -8.37 -13.99 -4.22
CA ILE A 18 -6.98 -13.56 -4.12
C ILE A 18 -6.05 -14.77 -4.11
N GLU A 19 -5.15 -14.86 -5.08
CA GLU A 19 -4.11 -15.88 -5.14
C GLU A 19 -2.71 -15.26 -5.04
N ILE A 20 -1.89 -15.76 -4.12
CA ILE A 20 -0.49 -15.35 -3.96
C ILE A 20 0.41 -16.51 -4.35
N THR A 21 1.20 -16.36 -5.40
CA THR A 21 2.09 -17.40 -5.93
C THR A 21 3.56 -17.05 -5.72
N VAL A 22 4.35 -18.01 -5.25
CA VAL A 22 5.81 -17.85 -5.12
C VAL A 22 6.47 -18.13 -6.46
N VAL A 23 6.84 -17.08 -7.20
CA VAL A 23 7.41 -17.18 -8.54
C VAL A 23 8.87 -17.57 -8.51
N LYS A 24 9.65 -16.95 -7.61
CA LYS A 24 11.09 -17.20 -7.50
C LYS A 24 11.58 -16.92 -6.09
N LEU A 25 12.55 -17.72 -5.69
CA LEU A 25 13.33 -17.51 -4.48
C LEU A 25 14.74 -17.15 -4.95
N ASP A 26 15.22 -16.00 -4.52
CA ASP A 26 16.59 -15.54 -4.64
C ASP A 26 17.15 -15.40 -3.21
N ASP A 27 18.46 -15.34 -3.05
CA ASP A 27 19.07 -15.32 -1.72
C ASP A 27 18.68 -14.03 -0.97
N GLY A 28 17.82 -14.16 0.04
CA GLY A 28 17.25 -13.04 0.79
C GLY A 28 16.07 -12.31 0.14
N SER A 29 15.62 -12.68 -1.06
CA SER A 29 14.44 -12.05 -1.69
C SER A 29 13.50 -13.04 -2.35
N VAL A 30 12.21 -12.74 -2.30
CA VAL A 30 11.16 -13.57 -2.89
C VAL A 30 10.38 -12.75 -3.91
N LYS A 31 10.13 -13.35 -5.08
CA LYS A 31 9.18 -12.82 -6.06
C LYS A 31 7.83 -13.44 -5.81
N LEU A 32 6.86 -12.60 -5.44
CA LEU A 32 5.47 -12.98 -5.27
C LEU A 32 4.66 -12.42 -6.45
N ALA A 33 3.85 -13.27 -7.07
CA ALA A 33 2.75 -12.84 -7.92
C ALA A 33 1.50 -12.78 -7.06
N ILE A 34 0.73 -11.70 -7.18
CA ILE A 34 -0.55 -11.54 -6.48
C ILE A 34 -1.58 -11.34 -7.57
N ASP A 35 -2.49 -12.29 -7.70
CA ASP A 35 -3.68 -12.17 -8.52
C ASP A 35 -4.86 -11.81 -7.62
N ALA A 36 -5.58 -10.75 -7.99
CA ALA A 36 -6.73 -10.26 -7.24
C ALA A 36 -7.64 -9.46 -8.16
N PRO A 37 -8.95 -9.38 -7.84
CA PRO A 37 -9.88 -8.54 -8.58
C PRO A 37 -9.51 -7.07 -8.48
N ARG A 38 -9.88 -6.30 -9.51
CA ARG A 38 -9.53 -4.86 -9.67
C ARG A 38 -10.07 -3.96 -8.57
N ASP A 39 -11.10 -4.40 -7.85
CA ASP A 39 -11.67 -3.65 -6.73
C ASP A 39 -10.73 -3.62 -5.52
N ILE A 40 -9.80 -4.58 -5.44
CA ILE A 40 -8.87 -4.72 -4.33
C ILE A 40 -7.56 -4.03 -4.68
N THR A 41 -7.22 -3.01 -3.89
CA THR A 41 -5.97 -2.27 -4.06
C THR A 41 -4.81 -3.03 -3.41
N ILE A 42 -3.79 -3.35 -4.20
CA ILE A 42 -2.56 -4.01 -3.72
C ILE A 42 -1.43 -2.97 -3.70
N LEU A 43 -0.89 -2.70 -2.51
CA LEU A 43 0.23 -1.78 -2.33
C LEU A 43 1.36 -2.44 -1.54
N ARG A 44 2.58 -1.99 -1.80
CA ARG A 44 3.71 -2.34 -0.94
C ARG A 44 3.62 -1.54 0.35
N LYS A 45 3.84 -2.21 1.48
CA LYS A 45 3.62 -1.63 2.81
C LYS A 45 4.49 -0.41 3.08
N GLU A 46 5.71 -0.40 2.56
CA GLU A 46 6.64 0.72 2.67
C GLU A 46 6.07 1.98 2.01
N LEU A 47 5.48 1.85 0.82
CA LEU A 47 4.89 2.98 0.09
C LEU A 47 3.62 3.50 0.75
N TYR A 48 2.84 2.63 1.38
CA TYR A 48 1.62 3.04 2.10
C TYR A 48 1.94 3.99 3.27
N LYS A 49 3.03 3.73 4.01
CA LYS A 49 3.43 4.55 5.15
C LYS A 49 3.83 5.97 4.74
N GLU A 50 4.50 6.12 3.60
CA GLU A 50 4.92 7.42 3.09
C GLU A 50 3.70 8.27 2.70
N VAL A 51 2.72 7.66 2.02
CA VAL A 51 1.47 8.35 1.62
C VAL A 51 0.60 8.70 2.83
N GLU A 52 0.54 7.86 3.86
CA GLU A 52 -0.20 8.17 5.09
C GLU A 52 0.44 9.35 5.83
N GLN A 53 1.77 9.39 5.95
CA GLN A 53 2.48 10.51 6.56
C GLN A 53 2.30 11.80 5.75
N GLU A 54 2.43 11.76 4.43
CA GLU A 54 2.24 12.94 3.58
C GLU A 54 0.81 13.47 3.66
N ASN A 55 -0.20 12.60 3.65
CA ASN A 55 -1.60 13.02 3.82
C ASN A 55 -1.85 13.65 5.19
N MET A 56 -1.27 13.11 6.26
CA MET A 56 -1.36 13.74 7.60
C MET A 56 -0.67 15.11 7.63
N SER A 57 0.50 15.26 6.99
CA SER A 57 1.20 16.54 6.89
C SER A 57 0.44 17.56 6.04
N ALA A 58 -0.19 17.13 4.95
CA ALA A 58 -1.03 17.98 4.10
C ALA A 58 -2.32 18.41 4.80
N ALA A 59 -2.95 17.53 5.60
CA ALA A 59 -4.12 17.87 6.40
C ALA A 59 -3.81 18.81 7.58
N ALA A 60 -2.56 18.85 8.04
CA ALA A 60 -2.10 19.78 9.08
C ALA A 60 -1.83 21.21 8.57
N PHE A 61 -2.14 21.52 7.31
CA PHE A 61 -1.96 22.88 6.77
C PHE A 61 -2.80 23.88 7.57
N ASN A 62 -2.11 24.86 8.16
CA ASN A 62 -2.66 25.82 9.09
C ASN A 62 -3.73 26.69 8.39
N VAL A 63 -5.00 26.50 8.77
CA VAL A 63 -6.17 27.23 8.22
C VAL A 63 -6.02 28.76 8.38
N ASP A 64 -5.19 29.22 9.31
CA ASP A 64 -4.91 30.64 9.51
C ASP A 64 -4.10 31.30 8.36
N ILE A 65 -3.33 30.52 7.59
CA ILE A 65 -2.64 31.04 6.39
C ILE A 65 -3.66 31.37 5.29
N LEU A 66 -4.71 30.56 5.16
CA LEU A 66 -5.77 30.74 4.15
C LEU A 66 -6.67 31.96 4.44
N LYS A 67 -6.79 32.37 5.71
CA LYS A 67 -7.57 33.56 6.09
C LYS A 67 -6.90 34.87 5.66
N ASN A 68 -5.58 34.91 5.58
CA ASN A 68 -4.83 36.11 5.23
C ASN A 68 -4.85 36.40 3.72
N VAL A 69 -4.97 35.37 2.88
CA VAL A 69 -5.07 35.52 1.41
C VAL A 69 -6.40 36.18 0.99
N LYS A 70 -7.49 35.99 1.76
CA LYS A 70 -8.79 36.62 1.46
C LYS A 70 -8.86 38.12 1.76
N LYS A 71 -7.90 38.69 2.50
CA LYS A 71 -7.93 40.11 2.90
C LYS A 71 -7.23 41.06 1.93
N THR A 72 -6.46 40.56 0.97
CA THR A 72 -5.67 41.41 0.05
C THR A 72 -6.45 41.90 -1.18
N ASN A 73 -7.73 41.53 -1.31
CA ASN A 73 -8.58 41.89 -2.46
C ASN A 73 -9.78 42.80 -2.08
N LYS A 74 -9.60 43.73 -1.14
CA LYS A 74 -10.56 44.82 -0.92
C LYS A 74 -9.86 46.17 -0.80
#